data_AF-A0A0D2M0B5-F1
#
_entry.id   AF-A0A0D2M0B5-F1
#
_cell.length_a   1.000
_cell.length_b   1.000
_cell.length_c   1.000
_cell.angle_alpha   90.00
_cell.angle_beta   90.00
_cell.angle_gamma   90.00
#
_symmetry.space_group_name_H-M   'P 1'
#
loop_
_entity.id
_entity.type
_entity.pdbx_description
1 polymer ?
#
loop_
_entity_poly.entity_id
_entity_poly.type
_entity_poly.pdbx_seq_one_letter_code
_entity_poly.pdbx_strand_id
1 'polypeptide(L)'
;MPKDEVKARLAPIPVYTVANPKNEFVLVAGESNTQLGFFFFRKEDAEAIIDKIREENPRLARDSKVLRVTMDNVYEVFTTPRDQTGLTGIHFRFMPDMSQ
;
A
#
# COMPACT_ATOMS: atom_id res chain seq x y z
N MET A 1 9.92 22.71 6.07
CA MET A 1 8.45 22.85 6.03
C MET A 1 7.87 22.20 7.27
N PRO A 2 6.86 22.81 7.91
CA PRO A 2 6.05 22.16 8.94
C PRO A 2 5.36 20.89 8.43
N LYS A 3 5.15 19.89 9.30
CA LYS A 3 4.49 18.62 8.96
C LYS A 3 3.12 18.84 8.29
N ASP A 4 2.36 19.80 8.80
CA ASP A 4 1.03 20.12 8.28
C ASP A 4 1.05 20.72 6.87
N GLU A 5 2.08 21.51 6.55
CA GLU A 5 2.24 22.05 5.20
C GLU A 5 2.56 20.93 4.19
N VAL A 6 3.39 19.95 4.58
CA VAL A 6 3.67 18.77 3.77
C VAL A 6 2.39 17.94 3.57
N LYS A 7 1.65 17.67 4.64
CA LYS A 7 0.38 16.92 4.56
C LYS A 7 -0.64 17.60 3.64
N ALA A 8 -0.79 18.92 3.74
CA ALA A 8 -1.71 19.67 2.90
C ALA A 8 -1.36 19.55 1.40
N ARG A 9 -0.07 19.53 1.05
CA ARG A 9 0.40 19.33 -0.34
C ARG A 9 0.17 17.90 -0.83
N LEU A 10 0.19 16.90 0.07
CA LEU A 10 0.02 15.49 -0.27
C LEU A 10 -1.45 15.04 -0.29
N ALA A 11 -2.35 15.70 0.44
CA ALA A 11 -3.75 15.33 0.55
C ALA A 11 -4.49 15.16 -0.80
N PRO A 12 -4.22 15.97 -1.85
CA PRO A 12 -4.87 15.80 -3.15
C PRO A 12 -4.40 14.59 -3.96
N ILE A 13 -3.24 14.00 -3.62
CA ILE A 13 -2.62 12.94 -4.41
C ILE A 13 -3.25 11.59 -4.02
N PRO A 14 -3.97 10.92 -4.95
CA PRO A 14 -4.52 9.60 -4.69
C PRO A 14 -3.40 8.56 -4.73
N VAL A 15 -3.51 7.59 -3.83
CA VAL A 15 -2.68 6.39 -3.81
C VAL A 15 -3.61 5.20 -3.63
N TYR A 16 -3.26 4.08 -4.22
CA TYR A 16 -4.04 2.84 -4.19
C TYR A 16 -3.24 1.76 -3.49
N THR A 17 -3.93 0.87 -2.78
CA THR A 17 -3.33 -0.30 -2.14
C THR A 17 -4.29 -1.47 -2.21
N VAL A 18 -3.77 -2.69 -2.06
CA VAL A 18 -4.59 -3.90 -2.01
C VAL A 18 -4.85 -4.24 -0.55
N ALA A 19 -6.12 -4.39 -0.20
CA ALA A 19 -6.56 -4.68 1.15
C ALA A 19 -7.58 -5.82 1.17
N ASN A 20 -7.74 -6.47 2.31
CA ASN A 20 -8.81 -7.44 2.54
C ASN A 20 -10.15 -6.72 2.85
N PRO A 21 -11.26 -7.44 3.08
CA PRO A 21 -12.56 -6.80 3.30
C PRO A 21 -12.59 -5.91 4.57
N LYS A 22 -11.72 -6.19 5.55
CA LYS A 22 -11.54 -5.42 6.79
C LYS A 22 -10.64 -4.18 6.62
N ASN A 23 -10.19 -3.87 5.40
CA ASN A 23 -9.24 -2.80 5.08
C ASN A 23 -7.83 -3.02 5.66
N GLU A 24 -7.46 -4.27 5.94
CA GLU A 24 -6.08 -4.61 6.32
C GLU A 24 -5.23 -4.83 5.06
N PHE A 25 -3.97 -4.40 5.09
CA PHE A 25 -3.06 -4.55 3.95
C PHE A 25 -2.87 -6.02 3.56
N VAL A 26 -2.98 -6.31 2.28
CA VAL A 26 -2.50 -7.57 1.73
C VAL A 26 -0.99 -7.47 1.55
N LEU A 27 -0.27 -8.41 2.16
CA LEU A 27 1.19 -8.43 2.15
C LEU A 27 1.68 -9.59 1.27
N VAL A 28 2.76 -9.33 0.54
CA VAL A 28 3.48 -10.34 -0.24
C VAL A 28 4.73 -10.75 0.53
N ALA A 29 5.00 -12.06 0.59
CA ALA A 29 6.24 -12.56 1.14
C ALA A 29 7.40 -12.19 0.20
N GLY A 30 8.32 -11.36 0.68
CA GLY A 30 9.57 -11.03 -0.01
C GLY A 30 10.71 -11.97 0.39
N GLU A 31 11.89 -11.72 -0.15
CA GLU A 31 13.10 -12.44 0.22
C GLU A 31 13.42 -12.26 1.71
N SER A 32 14.03 -13.29 2.32
CA SER A 32 14.48 -13.27 3.71
C SER A 32 13.39 -12.98 4.76
N ASN A 33 12.19 -13.57 4.61
CA ASN A 33 11.05 -13.40 5.52
C ASN A 33 10.53 -11.96 5.65
N THR A 34 10.81 -11.10 4.68
CA THR A 34 10.30 -9.72 4.68
C THR A 34 8.84 -9.71 4.23
N GLN A 35 7.96 -8.97 4.92
CA GLN A 35 6.60 -8.75 4.42
C GLN A 35 6.53 -7.42 3.66
N LEU A 36 6.05 -7.48 2.41
CA LEU A 36 5.96 -6.34 1.52
C LEU A 36 4.52 -5.87 1.36
N GLY A 37 4.25 -4.61 1.70
CA GLY A 37 3.01 -3.91 1.36
C GLY A 37 3.24 -2.97 0.17
N PHE A 38 2.27 -2.88 -0.74
CA PHE A 38 2.42 -2.06 -1.94
C PHE A 38 1.43 -0.90 -1.99
N PHE A 39 1.95 0.23 -2.46
CA PHE A 39 1.20 1.42 -2.85
C PHE A 39 1.40 1.69 -4.33
N PHE A 40 0.33 2.10 -5.01
CA PHE A 40 0.28 2.34 -6.45
C PHE A 40 -0.26 3.74 -6.70
N PHE A 41 0.22 4.43 -7.73
CA PHE A 41 -0.33 5.73 -8.13
C PHE A 41 -1.53 5.61 -9.07
N ARG A 42 -1.69 4.44 -9.72
CA ARG A 42 -2.82 4.12 -10.60
C ARG A 42 -3.63 2.98 -10.03
N LYS A 43 -4.94 3.01 -10.25
CA LYS A 43 -5.85 1.98 -9.75
C LYS A 43 -5.62 0.65 -10.47
N GLU A 44 -5.36 0.74 -11.77
CA GLU A 44 -5.17 -0.37 -12.69
C GLU A 44 -3.93 -1.20 -12.30
N ASP A 45 -2.87 -0.54 -11.82
CA ASP A 45 -1.67 -1.24 -11.34
C ASP A 45 -1.96 -2.04 -10.05
N ALA A 46 -2.81 -1.50 -9.16
CA ALA A 46 -3.25 -2.22 -7.96
C ALA A 46 -4.17 -3.41 -8.32
N GLU A 47 -5.03 -3.27 -9.32
CA GLU A 47 -5.89 -4.34 -9.84
C GLU A 47 -5.05 -5.46 -10.49
N ALA A 48 -4.03 -5.10 -11.27
CA ALA A 48 -3.11 -6.05 -11.87
C ALA A 48 -2.35 -6.89 -10.83
N ILE A 49 -2.09 -6.34 -9.64
CA ILE A 49 -1.52 -7.12 -8.53
C ILE A 49 -2.53 -8.13 -7.96
N ILE A 50 -3.82 -7.81 -7.90
CA ILE A 50 -4.84 -8.79 -7.48
C ILE A 50 -4.88 -9.96 -8.47
N ASP A 51 -4.71 -9.69 -9.76
CA ASP A 51 -4.64 -10.74 -10.78
C ASP A 51 -3.40 -11.62 -10.60
N LYS A 52 -2.24 -11.05 -10.30
CA LYS A 52 -1.03 -11.83 -9.93
C LYS A 52 -1.24 -12.66 -8.67
N ILE A 53 -1.85 -12.09 -7.63
CA ILE A 53 -2.19 -12.82 -6.39
C ILE A 53 -3.14 -13.98 -6.72
N ARG A 54 -4.02 -13.86 -7.73
CA ARG A 54 -4.93 -14.93 -8.12
C ARG A 54 -4.20 -16.16 -8.66
N GLU A 55 -3.06 -15.96 -9.32
CA GLU A 55 -2.23 -17.05 -9.85
C GLU A 55 -1.59 -17.86 -8.71
N GLU A 56 -1.18 -17.20 -7.62
CA GLU A 56 -0.52 -17.85 -6.48
C GLU A 56 -1.51 -18.32 -5.39
N ASN A 57 -2.52 -17.51 -5.08
CA ASN A 57 -3.51 -17.74 -4.03
C ASN A 57 -4.90 -17.20 -4.43
N PRO A 58 -5.71 -18.00 -5.15
CA PRO A 58 -7.03 -17.60 -5.62
C PRO A 58 -8.00 -17.18 -4.51
N ARG A 59 -7.87 -17.78 -3.33
CA ARG A 59 -8.71 -17.46 -2.17
C ARG A 59 -8.41 -16.06 -1.65
N LEU A 60 -7.13 -15.71 -1.49
CA LEU A 60 -6.71 -14.38 -1.08
C LEU A 60 -7.13 -13.33 -2.11
N ALA A 61 -6.94 -13.60 -3.40
CA ALA A 61 -7.35 -12.69 -4.47
C ALA A 61 -8.86 -12.41 -4.46
N ARG A 62 -9.70 -13.41 -4.17
CA ARG A 62 -11.16 -13.25 -4.09
C ARG A 62 -11.58 -12.29 -2.98
N ASP A 63 -10.88 -12.32 -1.86
CA ASP A 63 -11.17 -11.46 -0.71
C ASP A 63 -10.43 -10.11 -0.80
N SER A 64 -9.57 -9.92 -1.80
CA SER A 64 -8.78 -8.70 -1.99
C SER A 64 -9.57 -7.64 -2.75
N LYS A 65 -9.40 -6.38 -2.36
CA LYS A 65 -9.99 -5.21 -3.00
C LYS A 65 -8.97 -4.08 -3.10
N VAL A 66 -9.14 -3.21 -4.09
CA VAL A 66 -8.35 -1.98 -4.18
C VAL A 66 -8.97 -0.91 -3.28
N LEU A 67 -8.16 -0.37 -2.37
CA LEU A 67 -8.52 0.74 -1.51
C LEU A 67 -7.82 2.01 -2.02
N ARG A 68 -8.61 3.07 -2.25
CA ARG A 68 -8.08 4.41 -2.50
C ARG A 68 -7.78 5.08 -1.15
N VAL A 69 -6.54 5.52 -0.99
CA VAL A 69 -6.05 6.32 0.15
C VAL A 69 -5.44 7.62 -0.38
N THR A 70 -5.09 8.53 0.53
CA THR A 70 -4.45 9.80 0.21
C THR A 70 -2.97 9.77 0.61
N MET A 71 -2.12 10.48 -0.12
CA MET A 71 -0.69 10.45 0.11
C MET A 71 -0.27 11.05 1.46
N ASP A 72 -1.07 11.94 2.04
CA ASP A 72 -0.85 12.47 3.40
C ASP A 72 -1.06 11.40 4.48
N ASN A 73 -2.05 10.51 4.31
CA ASN A 73 -2.25 9.36 5.20
C ASN A 73 -1.09 8.37 5.08
N VAL A 74 -0.59 8.14 3.87
CA VAL A 74 0.60 7.30 3.66
C VAL A 74 1.82 7.95 4.30
N TYR A 75 2.03 9.25 4.11
CA TYR A 75 3.10 9.99 4.74
C TYR A 75 3.06 9.91 6.28
N GLU A 76 1.88 9.98 6.88
CA GLU A 76 1.70 9.77 8.32
C GLU A 76 2.20 8.40 8.76
N VAL A 77 1.84 7.32 8.05
CA VAL A 77 2.29 5.96 8.35
C VAL A 77 3.81 5.83 8.25
N PHE A 78 4.42 6.42 7.22
CA PHE A 78 5.87 6.33 7.00
C PHE A 78 6.70 7.19 7.96
N THR A 79 6.12 8.28 8.48
CA THR A 79 6.80 9.18 9.42
C THR A 79 6.51 8.87 10.88
N THR A 80 5.50 8.04 11.15
CA THR A 80 5.23 7.54 12.50
C THR A 80 6.24 6.45 12.87
N PRO A 81 6.88 6.53 14.05
CA PRO A 81 7.78 5.50 14.54
C PRO A 81 7.14 4.10 14.50
N ARG A 82 7.92 3.10 14.06
CA ARG A 82 7.38 1.76 13.77
C ARG A 82 6.76 1.07 14.98
N ASP A 83 7.32 1.29 16.15
CA ASP A 83 6.82 0.83 17.46
C ASP A 83 5.42 1.35 17.80
N GLN A 84 5.00 2.48 17.20
CA GLN A 84 3.68 3.07 17.40
C GLN A 84 2.65 2.66 16.33
N THR A 85 3.09 1.98 15.26
CA THR A 85 2.22 1.60 14.13
C THR A 85 1.80 0.14 14.14
N GLY A 86 2.51 -0.72 14.89
CA GLY A 86 2.32 -2.17 14.82
C GLY A 86 2.81 -2.80 13.50
N LEU A 87 3.50 -2.02 12.64
CA LEU A 87 3.97 -2.44 11.31
C LEU A 87 5.42 -2.94 11.33
N THR A 88 5.89 -3.46 12.47
CA THR A 88 7.25 -4.00 12.61
C THR A 88 7.43 -5.19 11.67
N GLY A 89 8.52 -5.19 10.88
CA GLY A 89 8.81 -6.22 9.88
C GLY A 89 8.06 -6.06 8.56
N ILE A 90 7.22 -5.03 8.42
CA ILE A 90 6.51 -4.72 7.17
C ILE A 90 7.20 -3.56 6.44
N HIS A 91 7.64 -3.85 5.22
CA HIS A 91 8.24 -2.86 4.32
C HIS A 91 7.22 -2.44 3.27
N PHE A 92 6.86 -1.16 3.28
CA PHE A 92 5.99 -0.60 2.26
C PHE A 92 6.81 -0.06 1.10
N ARG A 93 6.37 -0.34 -0.13
CA ARG A 93 7.00 0.17 -1.36
C ARG A 93 5.97 0.87 -2.23
N PHE A 94 6.40 1.97 -2.84
CA PHE A 94 5.69 2.53 -3.97
C PHE A 94 6.12 1.77 -5.21
N MET A 95 5.13 1.28 -5.96
CA MET A 95 5.36 0.77 -7.29
C MET A 95 5.42 1.97 -8.25
N PRO A 96 6.47 2.06 -9.08
CA PRO A 96 6.54 3.11 -10.09
C PRO A 96 5.34 2.99 -11.02
N ASP A 97 4.93 4.13 -11.59
CA ASP A 97 4.00 4.10 -12.70
C ASP A 97 4.68 3.39 -13.87
N MET A 98 4.18 2.22 -14.23
CA MET A 98 4.75 1.37 -15.26
C MET A 98 4.63 1.97 -16.68
N SER A 99 3.99 3.14 -16.82
CA SER A 99 3.91 3.90 -18.08
C SER A 99 4.86 5.08 -18.19
N GLN A 100 5.68 5.36 -17.16
CA GLN A 100 6.70 6.41 -17.15
C GLN A 100 8.03 5.92 -17.74
#